data_AF-A0A1H6E309-F1
#
_entry.id   AF-A0A1H6E309-F1
#
_cell.length_a   1.000
_cell.length_b   1.000
_cell.length_c   1.000
_cell.angle_alpha   90.00
_cell.angle_beta   90.00
_cell.angle_gamma   90.00
#
_symmetry.space_group_name_H-M   'P 1'
#
loop_
_entity.id
_entity.type
_entity.pdbx_description
1 polymer ?
#
loop_
_entity_poly.entity_id
_entity_poly.type
_entity_poly.pdbx_seq_one_letter_code
_entity_poly.pdbx_strand_id
1 'polypeptide(L)'
;MGVERGELIAGRYELSKRLGRGGMGEVWAARDRALHRDIAIKLLDLDGAGHPELSRRFEREGVAAAQINHPNVVALYDRGVHEDMLFLIMEKVEGRTLAEHIHAERPLSLARALEIAGGISTALAAAHQADVIHYDIKPHNVMLTPDGHVKVLDFGIAGFVQAAFSVARSSQLTPAGTVEYGAPEQFLTERGDERSDLYALGGVLFAMLTRQPPFTGHSALAVVRRKLDEEAPRLDALRPDLPAVVTALVTELLQRDPDRRPQAARQVQERLQRLRAALDPADEGTSNLPTTKVSPPLDPRTNNGTRQPAGTEGPFTITWTERLATYADIRPLRVRVAWFATLLAVCVAGTLLTLGLTFAVNSGWLVATMFLVIGVLLFLATLVGARSTLNARRTWSLQIGPQGIRTGGPGGPEIQWKQVKTYAIDAVLSGTGTYRAAAGIHIRFTRDMRSKLYPPAGWAFPQPAAIRNRLVPVCVLGPMTDQQQASLRAALDRYGHGKSDTEAWGE
;
A
#
# COMPACT_ATOMS: atom_id res chain seq x y z
N MET A 1 3.85 28.19 -8.51
CA MET A 1 4.46 29.10 -7.51
C MET A 1 5.75 29.75 -8.01
N GLY A 2 5.75 31.09 -8.12
CA GLY A 2 6.92 31.94 -8.41
C GLY A 2 7.29 32.85 -7.23
N VAL A 3 7.05 32.38 -6.00
CA VAL A 3 7.24 33.16 -4.76
C VAL A 3 8.73 33.22 -4.40
N GLU A 4 9.25 34.39 -4.05
CA GLU A 4 10.68 34.60 -3.80
C GLU A 4 11.00 35.11 -2.39
N ARG A 5 12.28 35.00 -2.00
CA ARG A 5 12.77 35.57 -0.75
C ARG A 5 12.58 37.09 -0.77
N GLY A 6 12.10 37.66 0.33
CA GLY A 6 11.82 39.09 0.49
C GLY A 6 10.41 39.49 0.08
N GLU A 7 9.64 38.58 -0.52
CA GLU A 7 8.24 38.83 -0.85
C GLU A 7 7.39 39.00 0.41
N LEU A 8 6.36 39.85 0.32
CA LEU A 8 5.54 40.26 1.44
C LEU A 8 4.11 39.71 1.29
N ILE A 9 3.83 38.61 1.97
CA ILE A 9 2.53 37.96 1.93
C ILE A 9 1.53 38.76 2.78
N ALA A 10 0.37 39.04 2.20
CA ALA A 10 -0.71 39.83 2.80
C ALA A 10 -0.25 41.19 3.37
N GLY A 11 0.80 41.79 2.78
CA GLY A 11 1.34 43.07 3.23
C GLY A 11 2.00 43.05 4.62
N ARG A 12 2.20 41.88 5.24
CA ARG A 12 2.67 41.75 6.63
C ARG A 12 3.78 40.73 6.83
N TYR A 13 3.74 39.61 6.13
CA TYR A 13 4.61 38.47 6.40
C TYR A 13 5.72 38.41 5.35
N GLU A 14 6.93 38.79 5.74
CA GLU A 14 8.07 38.84 4.83
C GLU A 14 8.81 37.51 4.79
N LEU A 15 8.89 36.91 3.60
CA LEU A 15 9.58 35.64 3.40
C LEU A 15 11.08 35.80 3.52
N SER A 16 11.73 34.89 4.26
CA SER A 16 13.19 34.95 4.48
C SER A 16 13.92 33.74 3.91
N LYS A 17 13.53 32.53 4.27
CA LYS A 17 14.21 31.30 3.83
C LYS A 17 13.20 30.19 3.62
N ARG A 18 13.23 29.52 2.48
CA ARG A 18 12.44 28.30 2.27
C ARG A 18 12.92 27.19 3.21
N LEU A 19 12.02 26.64 4.01
CA LEU A 19 12.27 25.55 4.95
C LEU A 19 12.02 24.20 4.31
N GLY A 20 11.05 24.11 3.39
CA GLY A 20 10.74 22.88 2.68
C GLY A 20 9.74 23.08 1.55
N ARG A 21 9.63 22.06 0.69
CA ARG A 21 8.64 21.98 -0.38
C ARG A 21 8.03 20.59 -0.36
N GLY A 22 6.70 20.52 -0.24
CA GLY A 22 5.93 19.28 -0.27
C GLY A 22 5.04 19.20 -1.50
N GLY A 23 4.27 18.12 -1.62
CA GLY A 23 3.36 17.90 -2.75
C GLY A 23 2.17 18.87 -2.82
N MET A 24 1.93 19.66 -1.76
CA MET A 24 0.75 20.54 -1.62
C MET A 24 1.12 22.01 -1.49
N GLY A 25 2.42 22.35 -1.44
CA GLY A 25 2.85 23.72 -1.19
C GLY A 25 4.27 23.85 -0.67
N GLU A 26 4.62 25.06 -0.26
CA GLU A 26 5.94 25.41 0.28
C GLU A 26 5.84 25.93 1.70
N VAL A 27 6.86 25.63 2.51
CA VAL A 27 6.99 26.17 3.86
C VAL A 27 8.21 27.09 3.89
N TRP A 28 8.02 28.29 4.41
CA TRP A 28 9.02 29.34 4.51
C TRP A 28 9.17 29.81 5.95
N ALA A 29 10.40 30.13 6.37
CA ALA A 29 10.64 31.00 7.49
C ALA A 29 10.32 32.42 7.03
N ALA A 30 9.62 33.17 7.87
CA ALA A 30 9.21 34.53 7.59
C ALA A 30 9.30 35.40 8.85
N ARG A 31 9.25 36.72 8.64
CA ARG A 31 9.15 37.71 9.71
C ARG A 31 7.76 38.32 9.69
N ASP A 32 7.06 38.24 10.81
CA ASP A 32 5.86 39.05 11.02
C ASP A 32 6.31 40.49 11.28
N ARG A 33 6.13 41.38 10.29
CA ARG A 33 6.58 42.77 10.39
C ARG A 33 5.78 43.59 11.41
N ALA A 34 4.54 43.21 11.70
CA ALA A 34 3.69 43.94 12.65
C ALA A 34 4.03 43.58 14.10
N LEU A 35 4.28 42.29 14.38
CA LEU A 35 4.60 41.81 15.72
C LEU A 35 6.11 41.64 15.99
N HIS A 36 6.95 41.89 14.97
CA HIS A 36 8.40 41.71 15.03
C HIS A 36 8.80 40.36 15.64
N ARG A 37 8.27 39.27 15.08
CA ARG A 37 8.62 37.90 15.49
C ARG A 37 8.87 37.00 14.29
N ASP A 38 9.68 35.97 14.51
CA ASP A 38 9.92 34.93 13.51
C ASP A 38 8.76 33.95 13.50
N ILE A 39 8.35 33.57 12.29
CA ILE A 39 7.22 32.68 12.03
C ILE A 39 7.61 31.68 10.95
N ALA A 40 6.85 30.60 10.85
CA ALA A 40 6.82 29.79 9.65
C ALA A 40 5.50 30.07 8.90
N ILE A 41 5.56 30.08 7.58
CA ILE A 41 4.41 30.27 6.70
C ILE A 41 4.33 29.10 5.72
N LYS A 42 3.18 28.44 5.69
CA LYS A 42 2.87 27.39 4.71
C LYS A 42 1.98 28.01 3.64
N LEU A 43 2.47 28.00 2.41
CA LEU A 43 1.77 28.49 1.21
C LEU A 43 1.26 27.29 0.43
N LEU A 44 -0.03 27.27 0.10
CA LEU A 44 -0.68 26.20 -0.66
C LEU A 44 -1.21 26.78 -1.97
N ASP A 45 -0.89 26.12 -3.09
CA ASP A 45 -1.35 26.55 -4.41
C ASP A 45 -2.79 26.08 -4.60
N LEU A 46 -3.67 26.98 -5.01
CA LEU A 46 -4.98 26.61 -5.51
C LEU A 46 -4.81 26.47 -7.02
N ASP A 47 -4.55 25.25 -7.54
CA ASP A 47 -4.32 24.95 -8.97
C ASP A 47 -5.49 25.46 -9.89
N GLY A 48 -5.62 26.78 -10.09
CA GLY A 48 -6.59 27.48 -10.95
C GLY A 48 -8.08 27.22 -10.69
N ALA A 49 -8.45 26.31 -9.79
CA ALA A 49 -9.82 25.93 -9.54
C ALA A 49 -10.39 26.79 -8.42
N GLY A 50 -10.94 27.96 -8.81
CA GLY A 50 -11.75 28.81 -7.94
C GLY A 50 -12.97 28.05 -7.42
N HIS A 51 -12.81 27.37 -6.29
CA HIS A 51 -13.89 26.75 -5.53
C HIS A 51 -14.13 27.59 -4.26
N PRO A 52 -15.12 28.51 -4.25
CA PRO A 52 -15.51 29.26 -3.05
C PRO A 52 -15.75 28.37 -1.82
N GLU A 53 -16.15 27.12 -2.04
CA GLU A 53 -16.37 26.09 -1.03
C GLU A 53 -15.05 25.69 -0.34
N LEU A 54 -13.95 25.68 -1.07
CA LEU A 54 -12.63 25.35 -0.56
C LEU A 54 -12.13 26.44 0.37
N SER A 55 -12.18 27.71 -0.06
CA SER A 55 -11.85 28.84 0.81
C SER A 55 -12.74 28.88 2.05
N ARG A 56 -14.07 28.64 1.91
CA ARG A 56 -14.98 28.58 3.07
C ARG A 56 -14.69 27.45 4.06
N ARG A 57 -14.24 26.28 3.58
CA ARG A 57 -13.82 25.17 4.46
C ARG A 57 -12.49 25.47 5.14
N PHE A 58 -11.54 26.07 4.42
CA PHE A 58 -10.27 26.55 4.97
C PHE A 58 -10.53 27.53 6.11
N GLU A 59 -11.49 28.43 5.89
CA GLU A 59 -11.93 29.38 6.88
C GLU A 59 -12.47 28.73 8.16
N ARG A 60 -13.28 27.67 8.02
CA ARG A 60 -13.86 26.98 9.18
C ARG A 60 -12.85 26.09 9.92
N GLU A 61 -12.11 25.27 9.20
CA GLU A 61 -11.21 24.28 9.79
C GLU A 61 -9.97 24.92 10.42
N GLY A 62 -9.46 26.00 9.82
CA GLY A 62 -8.36 26.75 10.41
C GLY A 62 -8.72 27.45 11.73
N VAL A 63 -9.99 27.79 11.96
CA VAL A 63 -10.45 28.33 13.26
C VAL A 63 -10.41 27.25 14.33
N ALA A 64 -10.84 26.02 14.02
CA ALA A 64 -10.81 24.92 14.98
C ALA A 64 -9.35 24.55 15.35
N ALA A 65 -8.45 24.48 14.36
CA ALA A 65 -7.04 24.22 14.61
C ALA A 65 -6.36 25.33 15.45
N ALA A 66 -6.74 26.60 15.27
CA ALA A 66 -6.21 27.72 16.04
C ALA A 66 -6.62 27.71 17.53
N GLN A 67 -7.69 26.99 17.89
CA GLN A 67 -8.13 26.87 19.29
C GLN A 67 -7.26 25.91 20.11
N ILE A 68 -6.43 25.09 19.45
CA ILE A 68 -5.57 24.13 20.13
C ILE A 68 -4.33 24.85 20.66
N ASN A 69 -4.36 25.25 21.92
CA ASN A 69 -3.20 25.78 22.61
C ASN A 69 -2.58 24.72 23.52
N HIS A 70 -1.50 24.09 23.06
CA HIS A 70 -0.84 23.03 23.81
C HIS A 70 0.68 23.00 23.52
N PRO A 71 1.56 22.77 24.51
CA PRO A 71 3.02 22.79 24.31
C PRO A 71 3.53 21.78 23.27
N ASN A 72 2.85 20.64 23.10
CA ASN A 72 3.21 19.64 22.08
C ASN A 72 2.57 19.85 20.70
N VAL A 73 1.82 20.93 20.53
CA VAL A 73 1.18 21.31 19.26
C VAL A 73 1.86 22.58 18.75
N VAL A 74 2.09 22.66 17.44
CA VAL A 74 2.55 23.90 16.82
C VAL A 74 1.39 24.89 16.77
N ALA A 75 1.60 26.06 17.35
CA ALA A 75 0.57 27.08 17.38
C ALA A 75 0.30 27.63 15.97
N LEU A 76 -0.96 27.65 15.57
CA LEU A 76 -1.43 28.38 14.40
C LEU A 76 -1.77 29.81 14.84
N TYR A 77 -1.08 30.79 14.27
CA TYR A 77 -1.22 32.20 14.63
C TYR A 77 -2.20 32.96 13.75
N ASP A 78 -2.20 32.65 12.45
CA ASP A 78 -3.02 33.35 11.47
C ASP A 78 -3.19 32.49 10.21
N ARG A 79 -4.12 32.86 9.35
CA ARG A 79 -4.38 32.22 8.07
C ARG A 79 -5.13 33.16 7.14
N GLY A 80 -5.06 32.90 5.84
CA GLY A 80 -5.84 33.67 4.90
C GLY A 80 -5.56 33.29 3.46
N VAL A 81 -5.98 34.18 2.57
CA VAL A 81 -5.76 34.07 1.13
C VAL A 81 -4.93 35.26 0.68
N HIS A 82 -3.89 35.02 -0.10
CA HIS A 82 -3.09 36.05 -0.74
C HIS A 82 -2.97 35.71 -2.22
N GLU A 83 -3.56 36.56 -3.06
CA GLU A 83 -3.75 36.26 -4.49
C GLU A 83 -4.51 34.93 -4.65
N ASP A 84 -3.94 33.95 -5.35
CA ASP A 84 -4.52 32.61 -5.54
C ASP A 84 -3.93 31.55 -4.58
N MET A 85 -3.26 31.98 -3.50
CA MET A 85 -2.63 31.07 -2.53
C MET A 85 -3.30 31.15 -1.17
N LEU A 86 -3.51 29.98 -0.54
CA LEU A 86 -3.81 29.92 0.88
C LEU A 86 -2.51 30.02 1.67
N PHE A 87 -2.52 30.80 2.75
CA PHE A 87 -1.40 30.86 3.67
C PHE A 87 -1.82 30.50 5.09
N LEU A 88 -0.92 29.83 5.81
CA LEU A 88 -1.04 29.50 7.23
C LEU A 88 0.21 30.04 7.94
N ILE A 89 0.01 30.86 8.95
CA ILE A 89 1.08 31.40 9.79
C ILE A 89 1.14 30.58 11.07
N MET A 90 2.29 30.00 11.33
CA MET A 90 2.50 29.07 12.45
C MET A 90 3.76 29.40 13.24
N GLU A 91 3.83 28.86 14.45
CA GLU A 91 5.04 28.86 15.28
C GLU A 91 6.22 28.31 14.47
N LYS A 92 7.31 29.08 14.43
CA LYS A 92 8.58 28.62 13.87
C LYS A 92 9.26 27.72 14.89
N VAL A 93 9.18 26.41 14.69
CA VAL A 93 9.87 25.44 15.55
C VAL A 93 11.29 25.26 15.05
N GLU A 94 12.26 25.52 15.93
CA GLU A 94 13.66 25.13 15.71
C GLU A 94 13.83 23.66 16.10
N GLY A 95 14.51 22.87 15.27
CA GLY A 95 14.71 21.44 15.55
C GLY A 95 14.83 20.58 14.29
N ARG A 96 14.71 19.27 14.48
CA ARG A 96 14.78 18.28 13.41
C ARG A 96 13.50 17.44 13.37
N THR A 97 13.12 16.96 12.20
CA THR A 97 11.96 16.07 12.08
C THR A 97 12.25 14.71 12.72
N LEU A 98 11.22 14.05 13.24
CA LEU A 98 11.34 12.68 13.75
C LEU A 98 11.80 11.72 12.64
N ALA A 99 11.43 11.99 11.39
CA ALA A 99 11.93 11.26 10.23
C ALA A 99 13.47 11.26 10.16
N GLU A 100 14.11 12.43 10.34
CA GLU A 100 15.57 12.53 10.38
C GLU A 100 16.18 11.75 11.55
N HIS A 101 15.53 11.77 12.71
CA HIS A 101 15.99 11.01 13.87
C HIS A 101 15.88 9.49 13.66
N ILE A 102 14.81 9.00 13.03
CA ILE A 102 14.66 7.57 12.70
C ILE A 102 15.73 7.10 11.70
N HIS A 103 16.18 7.98 10.79
CA HIS A 103 17.19 7.68 9.78
C HIS A 103 18.63 8.01 10.21
N ALA A 104 18.84 8.57 11.40
CA ALA A 104 20.18 8.84 11.94
C ALA A 104 20.99 7.55 12.22
N GLU A 105 22.32 7.64 12.30
CA GLU A 105 23.18 6.44 12.44
C GLU A 105 22.82 5.58 13.66
N ARG A 106 22.41 6.20 14.78
CA ARG A 106 22.04 5.49 16.00
C ARG A 106 20.51 5.38 16.14
N PRO A 107 19.97 4.16 16.38
CA PRO A 107 18.55 3.98 16.70
C PRO A 107 18.14 4.72 17.97
N LEU A 108 16.86 5.11 18.05
CA LEU A 108 16.28 5.65 19.28
C LEU A 108 16.24 4.56 20.36
N SER A 109 16.57 4.93 21.60
CA SER A 109 16.35 4.05 22.75
C SER A 109 14.85 3.85 22.98
N LEU A 110 14.48 2.73 23.62
CA LEU A 110 13.08 2.49 23.98
C LEU A 110 12.51 3.62 24.83
N ALA A 111 13.25 4.07 25.85
CA ALA A 111 12.84 5.18 26.71
C ALA A 111 12.54 6.45 25.89
N ARG A 112 13.41 6.77 24.92
CA ARG A 112 13.21 7.95 24.06
C ARG A 112 12.04 7.78 23.09
N ALA A 113 11.83 6.58 22.53
CA ALA A 113 10.69 6.30 21.69
C ALA A 113 9.36 6.43 22.45
N LEU A 114 9.29 5.96 23.70
CA LEU A 114 8.12 6.09 24.56
C LEU A 114 7.87 7.54 24.97
N GLU A 115 8.93 8.31 25.26
CA GLU A 115 8.82 9.75 25.52
C GLU A 115 8.23 10.50 24.32
N ILE A 116 8.74 10.23 23.11
CA ILE A 116 8.25 10.87 21.90
C ILE A 116 6.79 10.48 21.63
N ALA A 117 6.45 9.19 21.73
CA ALA A 117 5.07 8.73 21.59
C ALA A 117 4.15 9.33 22.66
N GLY A 118 4.66 9.55 23.88
CA GLY A 118 3.96 10.25 24.95
C GLY A 118 3.66 11.71 24.58
N GLY A 119 4.63 12.43 24.01
CA GLY A 119 4.43 13.78 23.51
C GLY A 119 3.40 13.85 22.37
N ILE A 120 3.45 12.92 21.42
CA ILE A 120 2.47 12.85 20.31
C ILE A 120 1.07 12.53 20.85
N SER A 121 0.92 11.54 21.73
CA SER A 121 -0.38 11.20 22.32
C SER A 121 -0.96 12.33 23.16
N THR A 122 -0.11 13.12 23.84
CA THR A 122 -0.55 14.32 24.57
C THR A 122 -1.06 15.39 23.61
N ALA A 123 -0.37 15.62 22.48
CA ALA A 123 -0.84 16.54 21.43
C ALA A 123 -2.18 16.09 20.83
N LEU A 124 -2.31 14.80 20.49
CA LEU A 124 -3.56 14.22 19.97
C LEU A 124 -4.70 14.36 20.97
N ALA A 125 -4.48 14.07 22.25
CA ALA A 125 -5.51 14.21 23.28
C ALA A 125 -6.01 15.66 23.42
N ALA A 126 -5.12 16.65 23.26
CA ALA A 126 -5.50 18.06 23.28
C ALA A 126 -6.32 18.45 22.03
N ALA A 127 -5.94 17.95 20.85
CA ALA A 127 -6.66 18.20 19.61
C ALA A 127 -8.04 17.53 19.57
N HIS A 128 -8.13 16.26 19.99
CA HIS A 128 -9.39 15.51 20.05
C HIS A 128 -10.40 16.13 21.03
N GLN A 129 -9.93 16.72 22.14
CA GLN A 129 -10.78 17.51 23.04
C GLN A 129 -11.37 18.78 22.41
N ALA A 130 -10.72 19.30 21.37
CA ALA A 130 -11.20 20.44 20.58
C ALA A 130 -11.94 19.99 19.29
N ASP A 131 -12.33 18.71 19.21
CA ASP A 131 -12.98 18.10 18.04
C ASP A 131 -12.15 18.18 16.74
N VAL A 132 -10.82 18.24 16.87
CA VAL A 132 -9.89 18.27 15.73
C VAL A 132 -9.17 16.93 15.60
N ILE A 133 -9.35 16.27 14.47
CA ILE A 133 -8.63 15.04 14.10
C ILE A 133 -7.48 15.40 13.16
N HIS A 134 -6.31 14.80 13.35
CA HIS A 134 -5.11 15.15 12.60
C HIS A 134 -5.06 14.52 11.20
N TYR A 135 -5.42 13.24 11.06
CA TYR A 135 -5.44 12.43 9.83
C TYR A 135 -4.11 12.12 9.12
N ASP A 136 -3.05 12.91 9.33
CA ASP A 136 -1.72 12.70 8.71
C ASP A 136 -0.56 12.59 9.73
N ILE A 137 -0.76 11.85 10.82
CA ILE A 137 0.33 11.61 11.79
C ILE A 137 1.41 10.75 11.14
N LYS A 138 2.62 11.29 11.05
CA LYS A 138 3.81 10.61 10.49
C LYS A 138 5.10 11.27 10.97
N PRO A 139 6.27 10.62 10.84
CA PRO A 139 7.53 11.17 11.37
C PRO A 139 7.94 12.53 10.77
N HIS A 140 7.47 12.88 9.58
CA HIS A 140 7.74 14.19 8.96
C HIS A 140 6.94 15.34 9.60
N ASN A 141 5.78 15.04 10.20
CA ASN A 141 4.91 16.01 10.85
C ASN A 141 5.14 16.08 12.37
N VAL A 142 6.26 15.54 12.85
CA VAL A 142 6.68 15.60 14.25
C VAL A 142 8.08 16.18 14.28
N MET A 143 8.27 17.27 15.01
CA MET A 143 9.57 17.89 15.24
C MET A 143 10.04 17.66 16.67
N LEU A 144 11.35 17.46 16.80
CA LEU A 144 12.06 17.43 18.07
C LEU A 144 12.90 18.70 18.17
N THR A 145 12.60 19.51 19.18
CA THR A 145 13.37 20.71 19.52
C THR A 145 14.76 20.34 20.03
N PRO A 146 15.74 21.28 20.04
CA PRO A 146 17.06 21.05 20.63
C PRO A 146 17.01 20.56 22.08
N ASP A 147 16.03 21.04 22.86
CA ASP A 147 15.79 20.63 24.25
C ASP A 147 15.08 19.27 24.37
N GLY A 148 14.79 18.62 23.24
CA GLY A 148 14.20 17.29 23.19
C GLY A 148 12.68 17.25 23.30
N HIS A 149 11.99 18.39 23.33
CA HIS A 149 10.53 18.45 23.35
C HIS A 149 9.92 18.10 21.99
N VAL A 150 8.75 17.45 22.02
CA VAL A 150 7.95 17.07 20.85
C VAL A 150 7.03 18.22 20.46
N LYS A 151 7.00 18.55 19.16
CA LYS A 151 6.04 19.45 18.54
C LYS A 151 5.40 18.75 17.34
N VAL A 152 4.09 18.56 17.37
CA VAL A 152 3.31 17.98 16.26
C VAL A 152 2.83 19.12 15.36
N LEU A 153 3.12 19.01 14.07
CA LEU A 153 2.80 19.98 13.02
C LEU A 153 1.42 19.69 12.42
N ASP A 154 0.88 20.62 11.63
CA ASP A 154 -0.18 20.36 10.63
C ASP A 154 -1.56 19.82 11.12
N PHE A 155 -1.94 20.06 12.39
CA PHE A 155 -3.30 19.71 12.86
C PHE A 155 -4.40 20.34 12.00
N GLY A 156 -5.41 19.53 11.63
CA GLY A 156 -6.61 19.97 10.93
C GLY A 156 -6.42 20.38 9.47
N ILE A 157 -5.19 20.49 8.96
CA ILE A 157 -4.93 20.88 7.56
C ILE A 157 -5.08 19.68 6.62
N ALA A 158 -4.80 18.46 7.08
CA ALA A 158 -4.93 17.26 6.24
C ALA A 158 -6.39 16.90 5.93
N GLY A 159 -7.32 17.09 6.87
CA GLY A 159 -8.76 16.92 6.64
C GLY A 159 -9.29 17.90 5.58
N PHE A 160 -8.88 19.17 5.72
CA PHE A 160 -9.15 20.23 4.75
C PHE A 160 -8.66 19.86 3.34
N VAL A 161 -7.42 19.39 3.25
CA VAL A 161 -6.78 19.03 1.99
C VAL A 161 -7.40 17.76 1.38
N GLN A 162 -7.75 16.76 2.18
CA GLN A 162 -8.45 15.55 1.71
C GLN A 162 -9.82 15.92 1.13
N ALA A 163 -10.54 16.84 1.78
CA ALA A 163 -11.83 17.35 1.33
C ALA A 163 -11.71 18.29 0.10
N ALA A 164 -10.57 18.96 -0.08
CA ALA A 164 -10.24 19.76 -1.25
C ALA A 164 -10.00 18.89 -2.48
N PHE A 165 -9.22 17.81 -2.31
CA PHE A 165 -8.86 16.90 -3.39
C PHE A 165 -10.00 15.96 -3.80
N SER A 166 -10.88 15.58 -2.87
CA SER A 166 -12.08 14.80 -3.22
C SER A 166 -13.07 15.59 -4.10
N VAL A 167 -13.14 16.92 -3.94
CA VAL A 167 -13.95 17.80 -4.78
C VAL A 167 -13.30 18.06 -6.15
N ALA A 168 -11.96 18.10 -6.25
CA ALA A 168 -11.25 18.51 -7.45
C ALA A 168 -10.90 17.38 -8.46
N ARG A 169 -10.88 16.08 -8.09
CA ARG A 169 -10.51 14.99 -9.04
C ARG A 169 -11.29 13.69 -8.82
N SER A 170 -12.34 13.45 -9.61
CA SER A 170 -13.09 12.18 -9.64
C SER A 170 -12.41 11.03 -10.43
N SER A 171 -11.11 11.09 -10.75
CA SER A 171 -10.46 10.10 -11.64
C SER A 171 -9.06 9.61 -11.22
N GLN A 172 -8.47 10.13 -10.14
CA GLN A 172 -7.18 9.66 -9.65
C GLN A 172 -7.22 9.61 -8.12
N LEU A 173 -7.31 8.39 -7.58
CA LEU A 173 -6.97 8.11 -6.18
C LEU A 173 -5.46 8.33 -6.02
N THR A 174 -5.03 9.58 -5.94
CA THR A 174 -3.76 9.94 -5.33
C THR A 174 -4.11 10.19 -3.87
N PRO A 175 -3.80 9.26 -2.94
CA PRO A 175 -4.08 9.49 -1.54
C PRO A 175 -3.35 10.76 -1.14
N ALA A 176 -4.09 11.76 -0.67
CA ALA A 176 -3.53 12.95 -0.04
C ALA A 176 -2.90 12.50 1.29
N GLY A 177 -1.65 12.01 1.24
CA GLY A 177 -0.95 11.50 2.41
C GLY A 177 0.09 10.43 2.10
N THR A 178 1.00 10.24 3.05
CA THR A 178 2.00 9.15 3.06
C THR A 178 1.26 7.91 3.55
N VAL A 179 0.80 7.05 2.62
CA VAL A 179 -0.06 5.88 2.91
C VAL A 179 0.51 4.91 3.94
N GLU A 180 1.81 4.97 4.20
CA GLU A 180 2.58 4.13 5.11
C GLU A 180 2.06 4.21 6.56
N TYR A 181 1.56 5.38 6.99
CA TYR A 181 1.09 5.60 8.37
C TYR A 181 -0.44 5.68 8.50
N GLY A 182 -1.15 6.07 7.43
CA GLY A 182 -2.61 6.20 7.44
C GLY A 182 -3.34 4.91 7.82
N ALA A 183 -4.48 5.07 8.49
CA ALA A 183 -5.31 3.97 8.97
C ALA A 183 -6.11 3.30 7.84
N PRO A 184 -6.39 1.98 7.93
CA PRO A 184 -7.08 1.22 6.88
C PRO A 184 -8.42 1.84 6.47
N GLU A 185 -9.22 2.30 7.43
CA GLU A 185 -10.55 2.88 7.23
C GLU A 185 -10.52 4.19 6.45
N GLN A 186 -9.44 4.98 6.53
CA GLN A 186 -9.30 6.23 5.76
C GLN A 186 -9.26 5.98 4.24
N PHE A 187 -8.97 4.74 3.81
CA PHE A 187 -8.93 4.34 2.40
C PHE A 187 -10.18 3.58 1.94
N LEU A 188 -11.02 3.13 2.88
CA LEU A 188 -12.29 2.45 2.61
C LEU A 188 -13.46 3.42 2.62
N THR A 189 -13.42 4.38 3.53
CA THR A 189 -14.45 5.36 3.77
C THR A 189 -13.81 6.74 3.92
N GLU A 190 -14.40 7.79 3.37
CA GLU A 190 -13.92 9.18 3.56
C GLU A 190 -14.09 9.70 5.00
N ARG A 191 -14.43 8.85 5.96
CA ARG A 191 -14.70 9.19 7.36
C ARG A 191 -13.87 8.29 8.27
N GLY A 192 -12.70 8.80 8.69
CA GLY A 192 -12.04 8.31 9.89
C GLY A 192 -12.53 9.08 11.11
N ASP A 193 -12.12 8.64 12.30
CA ASP A 193 -12.29 9.39 13.55
C ASP A 193 -10.94 9.51 14.30
N GLU A 194 -10.96 9.94 15.56
CA GLU A 194 -9.79 10.06 16.44
C GLU A 194 -8.94 8.77 16.52
N ARG A 195 -9.54 7.60 16.32
CA ARG A 195 -8.87 6.29 16.36
C ARG A 195 -7.99 6.05 15.14
N SER A 196 -8.18 6.82 14.07
CA SER A 196 -7.29 6.85 12.90
C SER A 196 -5.93 7.41 13.29
N ASP A 197 -5.90 8.49 14.09
CA ASP A 197 -4.66 9.09 14.58
C ASP A 197 -3.91 8.13 15.52
N LEU A 198 -4.65 7.33 16.30
CA LEU A 198 -4.05 6.33 17.19
C LEU A 198 -3.39 5.18 16.40
N TYR A 199 -3.99 4.75 15.30
CA TYR A 199 -3.36 3.79 14.40
C TYR A 199 -2.06 4.35 13.80
N ALA A 200 -2.11 5.60 13.33
CA ALA A 200 -0.94 6.27 12.79
C ALA A 200 0.18 6.45 13.83
N LEU A 201 -0.17 6.78 15.09
CA LEU A 201 0.75 6.78 16.23
C LEU A 201 1.39 5.38 16.44
N GLY A 202 0.61 4.31 16.33
CA GLY A 202 1.13 2.94 16.36
C GLY A 202 2.16 2.68 15.27
N GLY A 203 1.91 3.17 14.04
CA GLY A 203 2.85 3.10 12.92
C GLY A 203 4.12 3.91 13.16
N VAL A 204 4.01 5.11 13.74
CA VAL A 204 5.17 5.94 14.11
C VAL A 204 6.01 5.27 15.20
N LEU A 205 5.38 4.73 16.24
CA LEU A 205 6.07 4.01 17.31
C LEU A 205 6.76 2.75 16.78
N PHE A 206 6.10 1.98 15.92
CA PHE A 206 6.71 0.85 15.21
C PHE A 206 7.95 1.29 14.42
N ALA A 207 7.86 2.39 13.67
CA ALA A 207 8.97 2.93 12.90
C ALA A 207 10.12 3.44 13.77
N MET A 208 9.86 4.06 14.92
CA MET A 208 10.91 4.45 15.87
C MET A 208 11.69 3.24 16.40
N LEU A 209 11.01 2.10 16.60
CA LEU A 209 11.60 0.90 17.18
C LEU A 209 12.26 -0.03 16.16
N THR A 210 11.84 0.03 14.89
CA THR A 210 12.32 -0.87 13.82
C THR A 210 13.02 -0.15 12.67
N ARG A 211 12.98 1.18 12.63
CA ARG A 211 13.46 2.06 11.56
C ARG A 211 12.70 1.98 10.24
N GLN A 212 11.58 1.26 10.19
CA GLN A 212 10.72 1.16 9.01
C GLN A 212 9.25 1.17 9.43
N PRO A 213 8.32 1.69 8.60
CA PRO A 213 6.90 1.58 8.89
C PRO A 213 6.44 0.11 8.86
N PRO A 214 5.32 -0.24 9.53
CA PRO A 214 4.83 -1.62 9.60
C PRO A 214 4.45 -2.20 8.24
N PHE A 215 4.00 -1.36 7.31
CA PHE A 215 3.64 -1.78 5.96
C PHE A 215 4.48 -1.00 4.94
N THR A 216 5.18 -1.73 4.08
CA THR A 216 5.93 -1.21 2.95
C THR A 216 5.49 -1.91 1.66
N GLY A 217 5.71 -1.26 0.53
CA GLY A 217 5.31 -1.78 -0.78
C GLY A 217 5.88 -0.93 -1.91
N HIS A 218 5.88 -1.50 -3.11
CA HIS A 218 6.42 -0.85 -4.31
C HIS A 218 5.49 0.26 -4.88
N SER A 219 4.30 0.44 -4.31
CA SER A 219 3.37 1.51 -4.67
C SER A 219 2.45 1.85 -3.51
N ALA A 220 1.87 3.05 -3.53
CA ALA A 220 0.92 3.49 -2.51
C ALA A 220 -0.30 2.55 -2.40
N LEU A 221 -0.83 2.13 -3.55
CA LEU A 221 -1.95 1.18 -3.61
C LEU A 221 -1.56 -0.19 -3.01
N ALA A 222 -0.32 -0.64 -3.19
CA ALA A 222 0.15 -1.88 -2.58
C ALA A 222 0.17 -1.78 -1.05
N VAL A 223 0.71 -0.69 -0.50
CA VAL A 223 0.71 -0.44 0.96
C VAL A 223 -0.70 -0.39 1.53
N VAL A 224 -1.62 0.34 0.87
CA VAL A 224 -3.04 0.38 1.26
C VAL A 224 -3.64 -1.01 1.23
N ARG A 225 -3.42 -1.79 0.16
CA ARG A 225 -3.99 -3.14 0.07
C ARG A 225 -3.50 -4.06 1.18
N ARG A 226 -2.21 -3.99 1.55
CA ARG A 226 -1.66 -4.75 2.67
C ARG A 226 -2.32 -4.35 3.98
N LYS A 227 -2.51 -3.07 4.25
CA LYS A 227 -3.23 -2.58 5.44
C LYS A 227 -4.68 -3.09 5.53
N LEU A 228 -5.34 -3.27 4.39
CA LEU A 228 -6.72 -3.75 4.31
C LEU A 228 -6.85 -5.27 4.47
N ASP A 229 -5.87 -6.04 4.00
CA ASP A 229 -5.96 -7.50 3.93
C ASP A 229 -5.12 -8.23 5.00
N GLU A 230 -3.95 -7.68 5.37
CA GLU A 230 -2.97 -8.29 6.25
C GLU A 230 -3.10 -7.79 7.70
N GLU A 231 -2.54 -8.55 8.64
CA GLU A 231 -2.27 -8.04 9.99
C GLU A 231 -0.92 -7.33 10.01
N ALA A 232 -0.74 -6.37 10.92
CA ALA A 232 0.55 -5.70 11.07
C ALA A 232 1.64 -6.71 11.50
N PRO A 233 2.88 -6.59 11.00
CA PRO A 233 3.97 -7.44 11.46
C PRO A 233 4.13 -7.36 12.97
N ARG A 234 4.36 -8.52 13.60
CA ARG A 234 4.54 -8.56 15.04
C ARG A 234 5.87 -7.92 15.44
N LEU A 235 5.81 -6.94 16.34
CA LEU A 235 7.00 -6.22 16.78
C LEU A 235 7.97 -7.11 17.58
N ASP A 236 7.45 -8.06 18.36
CA ASP A 236 8.29 -9.03 19.12
C ASP A 236 9.08 -9.98 18.23
N ALA A 237 8.61 -10.27 17.01
CA ALA A 237 9.38 -11.05 16.04
C ALA A 237 10.58 -10.27 15.48
N LEU A 238 10.50 -8.94 15.40
CA LEU A 238 11.56 -8.07 14.88
C LEU A 238 12.49 -7.55 15.98
N ARG A 239 11.95 -7.37 17.20
CA ARG A 239 12.62 -6.81 18.37
C ARG A 239 12.26 -7.62 19.62
N PRO A 240 12.77 -8.87 19.74
CA PRO A 240 12.48 -9.75 20.88
C PRO A 240 13.07 -9.26 22.21
N ASP A 241 13.95 -8.25 22.15
CA ASP A 241 14.53 -7.58 23.31
C ASP A 241 13.56 -6.59 23.98
N LEU A 242 12.43 -6.25 23.34
CA LEU A 242 11.47 -5.31 23.89
C LEU A 242 10.55 -5.96 24.93
N PRO A 243 10.14 -5.22 25.98
CA PRO A 243 9.12 -5.69 26.93
C PRO A 243 7.80 -6.03 26.22
N ALA A 244 7.20 -7.17 26.58
CA ALA A 244 5.95 -7.64 25.97
C ALA A 244 4.80 -6.61 26.05
N VAL A 245 4.78 -5.81 27.11
CA VAL A 245 3.80 -4.72 27.31
C VAL A 245 3.89 -3.60 26.27
N VAL A 246 5.09 -3.32 25.74
CA VAL A 246 5.31 -2.36 24.66
C VAL A 246 4.80 -2.93 23.34
N THR A 247 5.17 -4.17 23.04
CA THR A 247 4.70 -4.88 21.84
C THR A 247 3.17 -4.99 21.83
N ALA A 248 2.55 -5.31 22.97
CA ALA A 248 1.10 -5.39 23.10
C ALA A 248 0.42 -4.05 22.77
N LEU A 249 0.94 -2.93 23.27
CA LEU A 249 0.42 -1.60 22.94
C LEU A 249 0.51 -1.30 21.44
N VAL A 250 1.66 -1.59 20.80
CA VAL A 250 1.83 -1.36 19.36
C VAL A 250 0.89 -2.24 18.53
N THR A 251 0.73 -3.52 18.90
CA THR A 251 -0.20 -4.45 18.25
C THR A 251 -1.65 -4.00 18.39
N GLU A 252 -2.03 -3.42 19.53
CA GLU A 252 -3.37 -2.90 19.77
C GLU A 252 -3.65 -1.63 18.97
N LEU A 253 -2.71 -0.69 18.91
CA LEU A 253 -2.82 0.52 18.08
C LEU A 253 -2.94 0.18 16.59
N LEU A 254 -2.21 -0.86 16.13
CA LEU A 254 -2.20 -1.30 14.73
C LEU A 254 -3.33 -2.29 14.37
N GLN A 255 -4.34 -2.46 15.23
CA GLN A 255 -5.52 -3.25 14.87
C GLN A 255 -6.22 -2.65 13.66
N ARG A 256 -6.63 -3.49 12.71
CA ARG A 256 -7.32 -3.04 11.50
C ARG A 256 -8.69 -2.46 11.82
N ASP A 257 -9.43 -3.14 12.69
CA ASP A 257 -10.72 -2.71 13.19
C ASP A 257 -10.55 -1.58 14.23
N PRO A 258 -11.08 -0.36 13.98
CA PRO A 258 -11.01 0.75 14.93
C PRO A 258 -11.60 0.44 16.31
N ASP A 259 -12.63 -0.42 16.39
CA ASP A 259 -13.27 -0.79 17.65
C ASP A 259 -12.35 -1.65 18.54
N ARG A 260 -11.29 -2.22 17.96
CA ARG A 260 -10.28 -3.03 18.67
C ARG A 260 -9.06 -2.22 19.11
N ARG A 261 -9.02 -0.92 18.83
CA ARG A 261 -7.96 0.00 19.26
C ARG A 261 -8.32 0.64 20.62
N PRO A 262 -7.37 1.30 21.29
CA PRO A 262 -7.71 2.23 22.37
C PRO A 262 -8.69 3.27 21.84
N GLN A 263 -9.70 3.63 22.64
CA GLN A 263 -10.77 4.50 22.15
C GLN A 263 -10.44 5.99 22.31
N ALA A 264 -9.42 6.37 23.08
CA ALA A 264 -9.03 7.76 23.27
C ALA A 264 -7.51 7.94 23.43
N ALA A 265 -6.97 9.03 22.90
CA ALA A 265 -5.54 9.36 23.01
C ALA A 265 -5.04 9.45 24.46
N ARG A 266 -5.90 9.92 25.39
CA ARG A 266 -5.59 9.99 26.83
C ARG A 266 -5.29 8.60 27.43
N GLN A 267 -6.03 7.55 27.01
CA GLN A 267 -5.77 6.18 27.47
C GLN A 267 -4.39 5.68 27.03
N VAL A 268 -3.99 6.03 25.81
CA VAL A 268 -2.66 5.69 25.26
C VAL A 268 -1.57 6.46 25.99
N GLN A 269 -1.79 7.76 26.23
CA GLN A 269 -0.88 8.63 26.97
C GLN A 269 -0.58 8.07 28.38
N GLU A 270 -1.61 7.73 29.16
CA GLU A 270 -1.46 7.17 30.51
C GLU A 270 -0.72 5.83 30.51
N ARG A 271 -0.93 5.00 29.48
CA ARG A 271 -0.20 3.74 29.32
C ARG A 271 1.28 3.98 29.00
N LEU A 272 1.58 4.92 28.10
CA LEU A 272 2.96 5.27 27.75
C LEU A 272 3.70 5.86 28.95
N GLN A 273 3.05 6.69 29.77
CA GLN A 273 3.61 7.22 31.01
C GLN A 273 3.96 6.11 32.00
N ARG A 274 3.04 5.16 32.24
CA ARG A 274 3.30 4.01 33.11
C ARG A 274 4.43 3.12 32.59
N LEU A 275 4.48 2.88 31.28
CA LEU A 275 5.56 2.12 30.65
C LEU A 275 6.93 2.82 30.81
N ARG A 276 6.97 4.15 30.69
CA ARG A 276 8.18 4.93 30.90
C ARG A 276 8.63 4.87 32.37
N ALA A 277 7.72 5.11 33.31
CA ALA A 277 8.02 5.06 34.74
C ALA A 277 8.57 3.68 35.15
N ALA A 278 8.03 2.59 34.60
CA ALA A 278 8.52 1.24 34.86
C ALA A 278 9.91 0.93 34.27
N LEU A 279 10.42 1.77 33.34
CA LEU A 279 11.76 1.65 32.78
C LEU A 279 12.80 2.50 33.54
N ASP A 280 12.35 3.44 34.37
CA ASP A 280 13.23 4.24 35.21
C ASP A 280 13.52 3.45 36.50
N PRO A 281 14.77 3.00 36.74
CA PRO A 281 15.11 2.13 37.87
C PRO A 281 15.08 2.83 39.24
N ALA A 282 14.51 4.03 39.33
CA ALA A 282 14.55 4.87 40.52
C ALA A 282 13.28 4.80 41.40
N ASP A 283 12.26 4.03 41.01
CA ASP A 283 11.02 3.92 41.78
C ASP A 283 10.79 2.47 42.26
N GLU A 284 11.60 2.04 43.22
CA GLU A 284 11.27 0.88 44.08
C GLU A 284 10.08 1.27 44.98
N GLY A 285 8.87 1.24 44.43
CA GLY A 285 7.71 1.76 45.15
C GLY A 285 6.38 1.51 44.47
N THR A 286 5.94 0.26 44.47
CA THR A 286 4.54 -0.15 44.23
C THR A 286 4.09 -0.25 42.77
N SER A 287 4.18 -1.45 42.18
CA SER A 287 3.01 -2.21 41.68
C SER A 287 3.49 -3.37 40.80
N ASN A 288 3.33 -4.58 41.33
CA ASN A 288 3.46 -5.84 40.62
C ASN A 288 2.60 -5.81 39.34
N LEU A 289 3.22 -5.94 38.16
CA LEU A 289 2.45 -6.35 36.98
C LEU A 289 1.99 -7.81 37.17
N PRO A 290 0.67 -8.11 37.09
CA PRO A 290 0.20 -9.47 37.15
C PRO A 290 0.67 -10.22 35.91
N THR A 291 1.53 -11.22 36.14
CA THR A 291 1.89 -12.22 35.15
C THR A 291 0.72 -13.20 35.03
N THR A 292 -0.25 -12.91 34.17
CA THR A 292 -1.34 -13.87 33.91
C THR A 292 -0.78 -15.00 33.05
N LYS A 293 -0.42 -16.10 33.73
CA LYS A 293 -0.09 -17.39 33.10
C LYS A 293 -1.29 -17.86 32.28
N VAL A 294 -1.13 -17.91 30.97
CA VAL A 294 -1.98 -18.74 30.10
C VAL A 294 -1.14 -19.95 29.69
N SER A 295 -1.61 -21.13 30.10
CA SER A 295 -1.00 -22.43 29.75
C SER A 295 -1.24 -22.79 28.28
N PRO A 296 -0.35 -23.58 27.64
CA PRO A 296 -0.33 -23.82 26.19
C PRO A 296 -1.15 -25.07 25.77
N PRO A 297 -1.37 -25.26 24.46
CA PRO A 297 -1.27 -26.61 23.91
C PRO A 297 -0.29 -26.75 22.73
N LEU A 298 0.62 -27.71 22.93
CA LEU A 298 1.23 -28.67 22.00
C LEU A 298 2.10 -28.19 20.82
N ASP A 299 3.42 -28.25 21.08
CA ASP A 299 4.46 -28.59 20.10
C ASP A 299 4.16 -29.93 19.40
N PRO A 300 4.66 -30.10 18.15
CA PRO A 300 5.82 -30.99 18.03
C PRO A 300 7.02 -30.27 17.41
N ARG A 301 8.05 -30.17 18.25
CA ARG A 301 9.48 -30.05 17.94
C ARG A 301 9.84 -30.95 16.74
N THR A 302 10.81 -30.64 15.88
CA THR A 302 12.21 -30.28 16.15
C THR A 302 12.85 -29.83 14.83
N ASN A 303 13.70 -28.78 14.83
CA ASN A 303 15.13 -29.02 14.68
C ASN A 303 16.00 -27.77 14.89
N ASN A 304 17.09 -28.01 15.62
CA ASN A 304 18.25 -27.14 15.81
C ASN A 304 18.83 -26.61 14.50
N GLY A 305 19.50 -25.46 14.58
CA GLY A 305 20.59 -25.15 13.65
C GLY A 305 20.95 -23.68 13.51
N THR A 306 21.97 -23.27 14.27
CA THR A 306 23.10 -22.44 13.82
C THR A 306 22.87 -21.04 13.23
N ARG A 307 23.39 -20.06 13.99
CA ARG A 307 24.07 -18.84 13.52
C ARG A 307 24.73 -19.06 12.14
N GLN A 308 24.41 -18.26 11.13
CA GLN A 308 25.19 -18.21 9.88
C GLN A 308 25.50 -16.75 9.51
N PRO A 309 26.76 -16.44 9.13
CA PRO A 309 27.26 -15.07 8.99
C PRO A 309 26.94 -14.48 7.61
N ALA A 310 27.28 -13.20 7.44
CA ALA A 310 27.26 -12.48 6.17
C ALA A 310 27.98 -13.28 5.06
N GLY A 311 27.25 -13.53 3.96
CA GLY A 311 27.78 -14.05 2.69
C GLY A 311 27.41 -15.51 2.34
N THR A 312 26.17 -15.80 1.94
CA THR A 312 25.84 -16.92 1.02
C THR A 312 24.47 -16.73 0.37
N GLU A 313 24.38 -16.85 -0.95
CA GLU A 313 23.18 -16.62 -1.77
C GLU A 313 22.16 -17.78 -1.67
N GLY A 314 20.94 -17.49 -1.18
CA GLY A 314 19.86 -18.46 -0.99
C GLY A 314 19.03 -18.80 -2.25
N PRO A 315 18.01 -19.69 -2.13
CA PRO A 315 17.15 -20.08 -3.25
C PRO A 315 16.34 -18.87 -3.76
N PHE A 316 16.32 -18.69 -5.09
CA PHE A 316 15.53 -17.63 -5.73
C PHE A 316 14.05 -17.90 -5.53
N THR A 317 13.30 -16.92 -5.03
CA THR A 317 11.85 -17.01 -4.85
C THR A 317 11.18 -15.75 -5.36
N ILE A 318 10.16 -15.94 -6.18
CA ILE A 318 9.32 -14.86 -6.69
C ILE A 318 7.85 -15.30 -6.65
N THR A 319 6.97 -14.37 -6.30
CA THR A 319 5.53 -14.61 -6.23
C THR A 319 4.81 -13.52 -7.01
N TRP A 320 3.94 -13.93 -7.93
CA TRP A 320 3.09 -13.01 -8.68
C TRP A 320 1.68 -13.03 -8.12
N THR A 321 1.11 -11.84 -7.92
CA THR A 321 -0.22 -11.62 -7.36
C THR A 321 -1.12 -10.77 -8.27
N GLU A 322 -0.60 -10.37 -9.44
CA GLU A 322 -1.32 -9.60 -10.46
C GLU A 322 -2.32 -10.46 -11.26
N ARG A 323 -3.20 -9.80 -12.02
CA ARG A 323 -4.22 -10.48 -12.85
C ARG A 323 -3.60 -11.15 -14.07
N LEU A 324 -4.19 -12.28 -14.48
CA LEU A 324 -3.75 -13.02 -15.67
C LEU A 324 -3.74 -12.21 -16.96
N ALA A 325 -4.75 -11.35 -17.09
CA ALA A 325 -4.90 -10.45 -18.23
C ALA A 325 -3.69 -9.53 -18.45
N THR A 326 -2.87 -9.29 -17.42
CA THR A 326 -1.74 -8.36 -17.49
C THR A 326 -0.56 -8.93 -18.28
N TYR A 327 -0.42 -10.26 -18.34
CA TYR A 327 0.77 -10.92 -18.91
C TYR A 327 0.48 -11.89 -20.05
N ALA A 328 -0.77 -11.92 -20.52
CA ALA A 328 -1.19 -12.74 -21.64
C ALA A 328 -1.72 -11.89 -22.80
N ASP A 329 -1.32 -12.24 -24.02
CA ASP A 329 -1.86 -11.64 -25.23
C ASP A 329 -3.27 -12.17 -25.47
N ILE A 330 -4.26 -11.30 -25.24
CA ILE A 330 -5.69 -11.58 -25.39
C ILE A 330 -6.26 -11.14 -26.74
N ARG A 331 -5.41 -10.89 -27.76
CA ARG A 331 -5.85 -10.57 -29.13
C ARG A 331 -7.00 -11.45 -29.66
N PRO A 332 -7.03 -12.79 -29.48
CA PRO A 332 -8.13 -13.60 -29.98
C PRO A 332 -9.41 -13.50 -29.15
N LEU A 333 -9.35 -13.08 -27.88
CA LEU A 333 -10.55 -12.76 -27.10
C LEU A 333 -11.23 -11.51 -27.67
N ARG A 334 -10.45 -10.48 -28.06
CA ARG A 334 -10.98 -9.30 -28.73
C ARG A 334 -11.64 -9.65 -30.06
N VAL A 335 -11.03 -10.57 -30.82
CA VAL A 335 -11.61 -11.09 -32.08
C VAL A 335 -12.90 -11.88 -31.81
N ARG A 336 -12.96 -12.72 -30.77
CA ARG A 336 -14.20 -13.42 -30.38
C ARG A 336 -15.30 -12.48 -29.92
N VAL A 337 -14.96 -11.49 -29.08
CA VAL A 337 -15.92 -10.46 -28.64
C VAL A 337 -16.41 -9.65 -29.84
N ALA A 338 -15.55 -9.35 -30.81
CA ALA A 338 -15.95 -8.72 -32.06
C ALA A 338 -16.86 -9.62 -32.90
N TRP A 339 -16.53 -10.92 -33.09
CA TRP A 339 -17.39 -11.88 -33.79
C TRP A 339 -18.76 -12.05 -33.12
N PHE A 340 -18.80 -12.13 -31.79
CA PHE A 340 -20.04 -12.23 -31.04
C PHE A 340 -20.82 -10.90 -31.05
N ALA A 341 -20.15 -9.75 -31.05
CA ALA A 341 -20.80 -8.45 -31.24
C ALA A 341 -21.39 -8.32 -32.65
N THR A 342 -20.70 -8.85 -33.67
CA THR A 342 -21.22 -8.95 -35.04
C THR A 342 -22.39 -9.92 -35.11
N LEU A 343 -22.31 -11.09 -34.46
CA LEU A 343 -23.41 -12.05 -34.37
C LEU A 343 -24.62 -11.42 -33.67
N LEU A 344 -24.40 -10.70 -32.57
CA LEU A 344 -25.43 -9.96 -31.86
C LEU A 344 -26.03 -8.86 -32.73
N ALA A 345 -25.22 -8.11 -33.49
CA ALA A 345 -25.69 -7.12 -34.44
C ALA A 345 -26.52 -7.76 -35.57
N VAL A 346 -26.13 -8.94 -36.06
CA VAL A 346 -26.90 -9.72 -37.03
C VAL A 346 -28.22 -10.24 -36.42
N CYS A 347 -28.20 -10.71 -35.18
CA CYS A 347 -29.42 -11.10 -34.47
C CYS A 347 -30.35 -9.90 -34.27
N VAL A 348 -29.83 -8.75 -33.82
CA VAL A 348 -30.58 -7.50 -33.67
C VAL A 348 -31.14 -7.04 -35.01
N ALA A 349 -30.34 -7.05 -36.07
CA ALA A 349 -30.79 -6.68 -37.42
C ALA A 349 -31.85 -7.66 -37.94
N GLY A 350 -31.70 -8.97 -37.70
CA GLY A 350 -32.68 -9.99 -38.02
C GLY A 350 -33.99 -9.83 -37.24
N THR A 351 -33.90 -9.46 -35.95
CA THR A 351 -35.06 -9.13 -35.11
C THR A 351 -35.74 -7.84 -35.59
N LEU A 352 -34.99 -6.81 -35.99
CA LEU A 352 -35.54 -5.57 -36.54
C LEU A 352 -36.18 -5.79 -37.91
N LEU A 353 -35.58 -6.62 -38.76
CA LEU A 353 -36.13 -7.01 -40.06
C LEU A 353 -37.40 -7.85 -39.90
N THR A 354 -37.41 -8.81 -38.97
CA THR A 354 -38.64 -9.56 -38.62
C THR A 354 -39.67 -8.68 -37.94
N LEU A 355 -39.32 -7.70 -37.11
CA LEU A 355 -40.25 -6.69 -36.59
C LEU A 355 -40.87 -5.87 -37.73
N GLY A 356 -40.05 -5.43 -38.69
CA GLY A 356 -40.52 -4.70 -39.88
C GLY A 356 -41.43 -5.54 -40.77
N LEU A 357 -41.14 -6.83 -40.94
CA LEU A 357 -41.96 -7.78 -41.72
C LEU A 357 -43.22 -8.24 -40.96
N THR A 358 -43.19 -8.38 -39.63
CA THR A 358 -44.36 -8.76 -38.81
C THR A 358 -45.28 -7.58 -38.49
N PHE A 359 -44.80 -6.33 -38.62
CA PHE A 359 -45.68 -5.16 -38.73
C PHE A 359 -46.55 -5.21 -40.00
N ALA A 360 -46.19 -6.03 -41.00
CA ALA A 360 -46.96 -6.23 -42.22
C ALA A 360 -47.91 -7.43 -42.18
N VAL A 361 -47.69 -8.44 -41.32
CA VAL A 361 -48.57 -9.62 -41.23
C VAL A 361 -48.71 -10.07 -39.77
N ASN A 362 -49.91 -9.92 -39.26
CA ASN A 362 -50.32 -10.01 -37.85
C ASN A 362 -49.76 -11.25 -37.09
N SER A 363 -49.34 -11.01 -35.84
CA SER A 363 -49.10 -11.99 -34.74
C SER A 363 -47.77 -12.77 -34.75
N GLY A 364 -46.77 -12.29 -33.99
CA GLY A 364 -45.58 -13.10 -33.67
C GLY A 364 -44.44 -12.45 -32.88
N TRP A 365 -44.68 -11.35 -32.15
CA TRP A 365 -43.60 -10.56 -31.55
C TRP A 365 -42.91 -11.25 -30.36
N LEU A 366 -43.60 -12.19 -29.71
CA LEU A 366 -43.08 -12.92 -28.55
C LEU A 366 -41.92 -13.86 -28.91
N VAL A 367 -41.97 -14.51 -30.07
CA VAL A 367 -40.92 -15.45 -30.47
C VAL A 367 -39.65 -14.70 -30.86
N ALA A 368 -39.78 -13.59 -31.59
CA ALA A 368 -38.64 -12.78 -32.02
C ALA A 368 -37.92 -12.09 -30.84
N THR A 369 -38.67 -11.59 -29.86
CA THR A 369 -38.11 -11.00 -28.63
C THR A 369 -37.43 -12.05 -27.75
N MET A 370 -37.98 -13.26 -27.67
CA MET A 370 -37.38 -14.37 -26.92
C MET A 370 -36.00 -14.76 -27.48
N PHE A 371 -35.85 -14.88 -28.80
CA PHE A 371 -34.54 -15.19 -29.42
C PHE A 371 -33.51 -14.08 -29.22
N LEU A 372 -33.93 -12.80 -29.30
CA LEU A 372 -33.07 -11.67 -29.01
C LEU A 372 -32.57 -11.70 -27.55
N VAL A 373 -33.48 -11.91 -26.60
CA VAL A 373 -33.15 -11.97 -25.16
C VAL A 373 -32.21 -13.13 -24.86
N ILE A 374 -32.47 -14.32 -25.42
CA ILE A 374 -31.59 -15.49 -25.25
C ILE A 374 -30.19 -15.22 -25.85
N GLY A 375 -30.12 -14.59 -27.03
CA GLY A 375 -28.85 -14.21 -27.65
C GLY A 375 -28.04 -13.20 -26.82
N VAL A 376 -28.72 -12.18 -26.27
CA VAL A 376 -28.11 -11.18 -25.37
C VAL A 376 -27.61 -11.83 -24.08
N LEU A 377 -28.40 -12.73 -23.48
CA LEU A 377 -28.04 -13.41 -22.23
C LEU A 377 -26.84 -14.35 -22.42
N LEU A 378 -26.78 -15.10 -23.53
CA LEU A 378 -25.63 -15.96 -23.86
C LEU A 378 -24.37 -15.13 -24.14
N PHE A 379 -24.51 -13.97 -24.80
CA PHE A 379 -23.40 -13.04 -24.99
C PHE A 379 -22.89 -12.45 -23.67
N LEU A 380 -23.78 -12.02 -22.79
CA LEU A 380 -23.42 -11.52 -21.47
C LEU A 380 -22.76 -12.61 -20.61
N ALA A 381 -23.29 -13.83 -20.61
CA ALA A 381 -22.72 -14.95 -19.86
C ALA A 381 -21.29 -15.29 -20.29
N THR A 382 -21.02 -15.28 -21.61
CA THR A 382 -19.67 -15.53 -22.15
C THR A 382 -18.71 -14.37 -21.85
N LEU A 383 -19.18 -13.12 -21.93
CA LEU A 383 -18.39 -11.94 -21.57
C LEU A 383 -18.03 -11.91 -20.08
N VAL A 384 -18.99 -12.23 -19.21
CA VAL A 384 -18.80 -12.30 -17.76
C VAL A 384 -17.87 -13.46 -17.39
N GLY A 385 -18.02 -14.63 -18.01
CA GLY A 385 -17.16 -15.80 -17.77
C GLY A 385 -15.70 -15.59 -18.23
N ALA A 386 -15.50 -14.96 -19.39
CA ALA A 386 -14.16 -14.61 -19.86
C ALA A 386 -13.51 -13.52 -19.02
N ARG A 387 -14.30 -12.51 -18.61
CA ARG A 387 -13.83 -11.42 -17.76
C ARG A 387 -13.51 -11.90 -16.34
N SER A 388 -14.29 -12.84 -15.79
CA SER A 388 -14.06 -13.37 -14.44
C SER A 388 -12.81 -14.25 -14.38
N THR A 389 -12.56 -15.09 -15.39
CA THR A 389 -11.38 -15.95 -15.47
C THR A 389 -10.08 -15.16 -15.69
N LEU A 390 -10.11 -14.13 -16.53
CA LEU A 390 -8.96 -13.25 -16.79
C LEU A 390 -8.67 -12.25 -15.65
N ASN A 391 -9.71 -11.84 -14.91
CA ASN A 391 -9.56 -10.99 -13.73
C ASN A 391 -9.41 -11.78 -12.43
N ALA A 392 -9.43 -13.12 -12.50
CA ALA A 392 -9.19 -13.97 -11.34
C ALA A 392 -7.77 -13.70 -10.81
N ARG A 393 -7.69 -13.29 -9.54
CA ARG A 393 -6.43 -13.15 -8.83
C ARG A 393 -6.01 -14.52 -8.34
N ARG A 394 -5.34 -15.29 -9.19
CA ARG A 394 -4.65 -16.51 -8.75
C ARG A 394 -3.23 -16.10 -8.39
N THR A 395 -2.81 -16.37 -7.17
CA THR A 395 -1.41 -16.21 -6.78
C THR A 395 -0.64 -17.44 -7.25
N TRP A 396 0.50 -17.25 -7.92
CA TRP A 396 1.42 -18.33 -8.21
C TRP A 396 2.85 -17.88 -7.90
N SER A 397 3.67 -18.82 -7.45
CA SER A 397 5.07 -18.56 -7.14
C SER A 397 5.98 -19.49 -7.93
N LEU A 398 7.23 -19.07 -8.02
CA LEU A 398 8.35 -19.84 -8.53
C LEU A 398 9.48 -19.78 -7.50
N GLN A 399 9.96 -20.94 -7.10
CA GLN A 399 11.16 -21.07 -6.29
C GLN A 399 12.17 -21.97 -7.00
N ILE A 400 13.42 -21.52 -7.05
CA ILE A 400 14.55 -22.27 -7.62
C ILE A 400 15.60 -22.41 -6.54
N GLY A 401 15.86 -23.65 -6.15
CA GLY A 401 16.83 -23.95 -5.10
C GLY A 401 17.62 -25.23 -5.38
N PRO A 402 18.44 -25.66 -4.41
CA PRO A 402 19.32 -26.82 -4.57
C PRO A 402 18.60 -28.13 -4.91
N GLN A 403 17.34 -28.28 -4.46
CA GLN A 403 16.55 -29.50 -4.66
C GLN A 403 15.87 -29.56 -6.03
N GLY A 404 15.56 -28.40 -6.62
CA GLY A 404 14.76 -28.33 -7.84
C GLY A 404 13.99 -27.03 -8.02
N ILE A 405 12.96 -27.11 -8.85
CA ILE A 405 12.04 -26.02 -9.17
C ILE A 405 10.69 -26.32 -8.50
N ARG A 406 10.17 -25.37 -7.73
CA ARG A 406 8.82 -25.43 -7.15
C ARG A 406 7.93 -24.37 -7.79
N THR A 407 6.72 -24.75 -8.21
CA THR A 407 5.77 -23.83 -8.85
C THR A 407 4.40 -23.90 -8.18
N GLY A 408 3.69 -22.77 -8.03
CA GLY A 408 2.35 -22.69 -7.42
C GLY A 408 2.29 -21.98 -6.05
N GLY A 409 1.14 -22.02 -5.36
CA GLY A 409 0.99 -21.49 -3.99
C GLY A 409 1.77 -22.32 -2.95
N PRO A 410 1.67 -22.01 -1.64
CA PRO A 410 2.34 -22.79 -0.59
C PRO A 410 1.95 -24.28 -0.68
N GLY A 411 2.90 -25.16 -1.04
CA GLY A 411 2.66 -26.59 -1.27
C GLY A 411 2.55 -27.04 -2.74
N GLY A 412 2.92 -26.20 -3.71
CA GLY A 412 2.90 -26.54 -5.14
C GLY A 412 3.89 -27.66 -5.55
N PRO A 413 3.72 -28.26 -6.75
CA PRO A 413 4.54 -29.37 -7.21
C PRO A 413 6.03 -29.03 -7.26
N GLU A 414 6.84 -29.94 -6.71
CA GLU A 414 8.30 -29.85 -6.72
C GLU A 414 8.89 -30.74 -7.82
N ILE A 415 9.63 -30.12 -8.73
CA ILE A 415 10.34 -30.76 -9.83
C ILE A 415 11.81 -30.85 -9.47
N GLN A 416 12.28 -32.06 -9.19
CA GLN A 416 13.66 -32.26 -8.75
C GLN A 416 14.64 -32.15 -9.91
N TRP A 417 15.84 -31.62 -9.68
CA TRP A 417 16.83 -31.48 -10.76
C TRP A 417 17.18 -32.80 -11.45
N LYS A 418 17.12 -33.94 -10.77
CA LYS A 418 17.32 -35.28 -11.36
C LYS A 418 16.28 -35.65 -12.43
N GLN A 419 15.12 -35.01 -12.40
CA GLN A 419 14.04 -35.19 -13.37
C GLN A 419 14.20 -34.26 -14.57
N VAL A 420 15.01 -33.21 -14.45
CA VAL A 420 15.26 -32.20 -15.49
C VAL A 420 16.42 -32.65 -16.36
N LYS A 421 16.15 -32.85 -17.66
CA LYS A 421 17.18 -33.08 -18.70
C LYS A 421 17.69 -31.75 -19.25
N THR A 422 16.79 -30.85 -19.62
CA THR A 422 17.09 -29.47 -20.01
C THR A 422 15.92 -28.56 -19.63
N TYR A 423 16.17 -27.26 -19.50
CA TYR A 423 15.17 -26.22 -19.32
C TYR A 423 15.40 -25.08 -20.33
N ALA A 424 14.34 -24.36 -20.63
CA ALA A 424 14.35 -23.17 -21.49
C ALA A 424 13.39 -22.12 -20.94
N ILE A 425 13.66 -20.84 -21.22
CA ILE A 425 12.73 -19.74 -20.95
C ILE A 425 12.21 -19.26 -22.30
N ASP A 426 10.92 -19.45 -22.56
CA ASP A 426 10.28 -19.07 -23.82
C ASP A 426 8.79 -18.76 -23.58
N ALA A 427 8.13 -18.15 -24.55
CA ALA A 427 6.70 -17.89 -24.52
C ALA A 427 5.89 -19.18 -24.28
N VAL A 428 4.84 -19.08 -23.46
CA VAL A 428 3.92 -20.19 -23.20
C VAL A 428 2.69 -20.04 -24.07
N LEU A 429 2.38 -21.06 -24.87
CA LEU A 429 1.31 -21.02 -25.86
C LEU A 429 0.24 -22.05 -25.53
N SER A 430 -1.01 -21.80 -25.91
CA SER A 430 -2.05 -22.83 -25.83
C SER A 430 -1.84 -23.91 -26.89
N GLY A 431 -2.39 -25.11 -26.68
CA GLY A 431 -2.31 -26.22 -27.64
C GLY A 431 -2.81 -25.89 -29.05
N THR A 432 -3.74 -24.94 -29.16
CA THR A 432 -4.27 -24.43 -30.44
C THR A 432 -3.52 -23.20 -30.99
N GLY A 433 -2.48 -22.72 -30.28
CA GLY A 433 -1.75 -21.49 -30.60
C GLY A 433 -2.53 -20.20 -30.37
N THR A 434 -3.73 -20.28 -29.79
CA THR A 434 -4.64 -19.15 -29.65
C THR A 434 -4.22 -18.21 -28.52
N TYR A 435 -3.76 -18.72 -27.38
CA TYR A 435 -3.35 -17.88 -26.25
C TYR A 435 -1.83 -17.88 -26.09
N ARG A 436 -1.25 -16.73 -25.74
CA ARG A 436 0.19 -16.56 -25.54
C ARG A 436 0.47 -15.81 -24.24
N ALA A 437 1.36 -16.35 -23.41
CA ALA A 437 2.04 -15.60 -22.35
C ALA A 437 3.48 -15.29 -22.79
N ALA A 438 3.98 -14.10 -22.46
CA ALA A 438 5.22 -13.58 -23.01
C ALA A 438 6.46 -14.44 -22.68
N ALA A 439 6.53 -14.98 -21.45
CA ALA A 439 7.63 -15.84 -21.02
C ALA A 439 7.16 -16.88 -19.99
N GLY A 440 7.85 -18.01 -19.96
CA GLY A 440 7.63 -19.09 -19.01
C GLY A 440 8.79 -20.06 -18.97
N ILE A 441 8.88 -20.84 -17.90
CA ILE A 441 9.88 -21.90 -17.77
C ILE A 441 9.31 -23.18 -18.39
N HIS A 442 10.08 -23.75 -19.30
CA HIS A 442 9.82 -25.04 -19.91
C HIS A 442 10.88 -26.06 -19.49
N ILE A 443 10.46 -27.30 -19.28
CA ILE A 443 11.33 -28.39 -18.82
C ILE A 443 11.19 -29.58 -19.75
N ARG A 444 12.32 -30.13 -20.19
CA ARG A 444 12.40 -31.45 -20.81
C ARG A 444 12.77 -32.45 -19.74
N PHE A 445 11.89 -33.41 -19.48
CA PHE A 445 12.12 -34.42 -18.45
C PHE A 445 13.06 -35.53 -18.92
N THR A 446 13.78 -36.17 -17.98
CA THR A 446 14.69 -37.30 -18.25
C THR A 446 13.95 -38.58 -18.64
N ARG A 447 12.69 -38.72 -18.25
CA ARG A 447 11.75 -39.77 -18.68
C ARG A 447 10.49 -39.13 -19.27
N ASP A 448 9.85 -39.82 -20.21
CA ASP A 448 8.65 -39.33 -20.89
C ASP A 448 7.45 -39.36 -19.93
N MET A 449 7.28 -38.30 -19.13
CA MET A 449 6.20 -38.18 -18.15
C MET A 449 4.91 -37.63 -18.78
N ARG A 450 4.43 -38.25 -19.88
CA ARG A 450 3.24 -37.80 -20.62
C ARG A 450 1.95 -37.75 -19.79
N SER A 451 1.91 -38.39 -18.63
CA SER A 451 0.68 -38.68 -17.87
C SER A 451 0.35 -37.71 -16.72
N LYS A 452 1.12 -36.64 -16.49
CA LYS A 452 0.80 -35.62 -15.46
C LYS A 452 0.84 -34.21 -16.04
N LEU A 453 -0.08 -33.95 -16.98
CA LEU A 453 -0.32 -32.63 -17.57
C LEU A 453 -1.08 -31.74 -16.58
N TYR A 454 -0.36 -31.15 -15.63
CA TYR A 454 -0.91 -30.02 -14.86
C TYR A 454 -0.82 -28.76 -15.72
N PRO A 455 -1.84 -27.87 -15.68
CA PRO A 455 -1.67 -26.54 -16.25
C PRO A 455 -0.48 -25.85 -15.57
N PRO A 456 0.37 -25.12 -16.32
CA PRO A 456 1.51 -24.44 -15.73
C PRO A 456 1.05 -23.47 -14.64
N ALA A 457 1.89 -23.28 -13.61
CA ALA A 457 1.59 -22.28 -12.59
C ALA A 457 1.44 -20.89 -13.25
N GLY A 458 0.35 -20.20 -12.95
CA GLY A 458 0.03 -18.91 -13.58
C GLY A 458 -0.69 -19.00 -14.92
N TRP A 459 -1.11 -20.19 -15.37
CA TRP A 459 -1.94 -20.40 -16.56
C TRP A 459 -3.44 -20.38 -16.19
N ALA A 460 -4.23 -19.49 -16.80
CA ALA A 460 -5.68 -19.43 -16.57
C ALA A 460 -6.50 -19.49 -17.85
N PHE A 461 -5.92 -20.01 -18.93
CA PHE A 461 -6.71 -20.40 -20.09
C PHE A 461 -7.28 -21.80 -19.88
N PRO A 462 -8.55 -22.03 -20.28
CA PRO A 462 -9.20 -23.33 -20.16
C PRO A 462 -8.56 -24.39 -21.07
N GLN A 463 -7.86 -23.96 -22.12
CA GLN A 463 -7.10 -24.85 -23.00
C GLN A 463 -5.75 -25.21 -22.37
N PRO A 464 -5.28 -26.45 -22.51
CA PRO A 464 -3.96 -26.84 -22.03
C PRO A 464 -2.86 -26.06 -22.76
N ALA A 465 -1.74 -25.83 -22.07
CA ALA A 465 -0.55 -25.27 -22.70
C ALA A 465 0.08 -26.31 -23.65
N ALA A 466 0.66 -25.84 -24.76
CA ALA A 466 1.29 -26.67 -25.78
C ALA A 466 2.62 -27.24 -25.29
N ILE A 467 2.87 -28.52 -25.57
CA ILE A 467 4.18 -29.14 -25.42
C ILE A 467 4.89 -29.08 -26.77
N ARG A 468 6.10 -28.52 -26.82
CA ARG A 468 6.90 -28.36 -28.05
C ARG A 468 8.24 -29.03 -27.87
N ASN A 469 8.73 -29.83 -28.82
CA ASN A 469 10.06 -30.45 -28.75
C ASN A 469 10.35 -31.17 -27.41
N ARG A 470 9.32 -31.83 -26.83
CA ARG A 470 9.34 -32.46 -25.50
C ARG A 470 9.64 -31.53 -24.32
N LEU A 471 9.57 -30.21 -24.52
CA LEU A 471 9.60 -29.18 -23.48
C LEU A 471 8.17 -28.95 -22.98
N VAL A 472 7.98 -29.16 -21.68
CA VAL A 472 6.71 -29.02 -20.97
C VAL A 472 6.72 -27.69 -20.21
N PRO A 473 5.76 -26.79 -20.42
CA PRO A 473 5.68 -25.55 -19.66
C PRO A 473 5.26 -25.84 -18.22
N VAL A 474 6.00 -25.30 -17.25
CA VAL A 474 5.77 -25.54 -15.82
C VAL A 474 5.37 -24.29 -15.04
N CYS A 475 5.71 -23.10 -15.54
CA CYS A 475 5.39 -21.82 -14.93
C CYS A 475 5.34 -20.70 -15.97
N VAL A 476 4.36 -19.81 -15.87
CA VAL A 476 4.33 -18.52 -16.59
C VAL A 476 5.06 -17.48 -15.75
N LEU A 477 5.97 -16.74 -16.38
CA LEU A 477 6.72 -15.66 -15.76
C LEU A 477 5.97 -14.34 -16.00
N GLY A 478 5.72 -13.59 -14.92
CA GLY A 478 5.19 -12.22 -15.02
C GLY A 478 6.29 -11.18 -15.31
N PRO A 479 5.95 -9.87 -15.36
CA PRO A 479 6.94 -8.82 -15.54
C PRO A 479 7.98 -8.88 -14.42
N MET A 480 9.25 -8.76 -14.79
CA MET A 480 10.39 -8.80 -13.88
C MET A 480 11.32 -7.65 -14.21
N THR A 481 11.82 -6.99 -13.17
CA THR A 481 12.90 -6.00 -13.29
C THR A 481 14.17 -6.68 -13.82
N ASP A 482 15.08 -5.91 -14.43
CA ASP A 482 16.36 -6.42 -14.93
C ASP A 482 17.16 -7.13 -13.83
N GLN A 483 17.10 -6.61 -12.60
CA GLN A 483 17.72 -7.23 -11.43
C GLN A 483 17.08 -8.58 -11.06
N GLN A 484 15.76 -8.71 -11.13
CA GLN A 484 15.05 -9.97 -10.89
C GLN A 484 15.33 -10.99 -12.01
N GLN A 485 15.40 -10.55 -13.27
CA GLN A 485 15.78 -11.40 -14.39
C GLN A 485 17.22 -11.91 -14.25
N ALA A 486 18.16 -11.03 -13.87
CA ALA A 486 19.54 -11.41 -13.59
C ALA A 486 19.63 -12.39 -12.42
N SER A 487 18.86 -12.18 -11.35
CA SER A 487 18.82 -13.08 -10.19
C SER A 487 18.22 -14.44 -10.51
N LEU A 488 17.17 -14.49 -11.35
CA LEU A 488 16.57 -15.73 -11.84
C LEU A 488 17.59 -16.52 -12.68
N ARG A 489 18.29 -15.86 -13.61
CA ARG A 489 19.34 -16.47 -14.43
C ARG A 489 20.48 -16.99 -13.56
N ALA A 490 20.99 -16.18 -12.64
CA ALA A 490 22.03 -16.59 -11.71
C ALA A 490 21.63 -17.81 -10.86
N ALA A 491 20.37 -17.88 -10.41
CA ALA A 491 19.87 -19.04 -9.68
C ALA A 491 19.72 -20.30 -10.56
N LEU A 492 19.27 -20.14 -11.80
CA LEU A 492 19.22 -21.23 -12.78
C LEU A 492 20.64 -21.73 -13.12
N ASP A 493 21.60 -20.85 -13.29
CA ASP A 493 22.99 -21.22 -13.57
C ASP A 493 23.64 -21.89 -12.36
N ARG A 494 23.36 -21.38 -11.15
CA ARG A 494 23.89 -21.91 -9.90
C ARG A 494 23.35 -23.30 -9.58
N TYR A 495 22.05 -23.53 -9.73
CA TYR A 495 21.41 -24.78 -9.30
C TYR A 495 21.09 -25.76 -10.44
N GLY A 496 20.96 -25.25 -11.67
CA GLY A 496 20.52 -26.02 -12.84
C GLY A 496 21.64 -26.70 -13.64
N HIS A 497 22.92 -26.39 -13.37
CA HIS A 497 24.14 -27.00 -13.92
C HIS A 497 24.04 -27.65 -15.32
N GLY A 498 24.41 -26.93 -16.38
CA GLY A 498 24.62 -27.50 -17.73
C GLY A 498 23.34 -27.95 -18.46
N LYS A 499 22.16 -27.61 -17.93
CA LYS A 499 20.84 -28.00 -18.45
C LYS A 499 20.09 -26.86 -19.13
N SER A 500 20.77 -25.78 -19.52
CA SER A 500 20.14 -24.66 -20.23
C SER A 500 20.20 -24.89 -21.75
N ASP A 501 19.06 -24.89 -22.43
CA ASP A 501 18.95 -24.71 -23.89
C ASP A 501 18.84 -23.19 -24.12
N THR A 502 19.97 -22.47 -24.18
CA THR A 502 19.96 -21.00 -24.17
C THR A 502 19.41 -20.42 -25.48
N GLU A 503 18.20 -19.86 -25.41
CA GLU A 503 17.71 -18.70 -26.18
C GLU A 503 16.40 -18.24 -25.53
N ALA A 504 16.37 -17.03 -24.95
CA ALA A 504 15.19 -16.57 -24.22
C ALA A 504 14.77 -15.11 -24.45
N TRP A 505 15.62 -14.28 -25.08
CA TRP A 505 15.31 -12.86 -25.30
C TRP A 505 16.09 -12.31 -26.52
N GLY A 506 15.99 -12.97 -27.67
CA GLY A 506 16.61 -12.50 -28.91
C GLY A 506 15.76 -11.45 -29.62
N GLU A 507 16.36 -10.26 -29.76
CA GLU A 507 16.01 -9.05 -30.57
C GLU A 507 14.72 -8.27 -30.27
#